data_AF-A0AAD4CBZ3-F1
#
_entry.id   AF-A0AAD4CBZ3-F1
#
_cell.length_a   1.000
_cell.length_b   1.000
_cell.length_c   1.000
_cell.angle_alpha   90.00
_cell.angle_beta   90.00
_cell.angle_gamma   90.00
#
_symmetry.space_group_name_H-M   'P 1'
#
loop_
_entity.id
_entity.type
_entity.pdbx_description
1 polymer ?
#
loop_
_entity_poly.entity_id
_entity_poly.type
_entity_poly.pdbx_seq_one_letter_code
_entity_poly.pdbx_strand_id
1 'polypeptide(L)'
;MTGVRDQLAIKHKLRTEKKRKPILRSEDIFQLMKVLWITGSETWDPLQLALIILLAGMTGHQPDALFPTLGIPEVPSEPCLLLYPKTLFLGLLLRKSAFLHLYITSAEQLYTLRVPPDAGSLPLCPCDPEAFLFDISARTLNAWLKRLGELTGFDLPITSYWLRRDTGEAINSSYEISEAQQNLLLQHASGAVYQDRYTPDYFPKNFSAVWRGRKPQDNIIRMASGQGRSINLRRLIDLNEAQEADADS
;
A
#
# COMPACT_ATOMS: atom_id res chain seq x y z
N MET A 1 11.43 -12.89 -31.81
CA MET A 1 10.30 -12.00 -32.20
C MET A 1 10.37 -10.76 -31.31
N THR A 2 10.54 -9.58 -31.89
CA THR A 2 10.39 -8.30 -31.17
C THR A 2 8.93 -8.11 -30.81
N GLY A 3 8.64 -7.84 -29.53
CA GLY A 3 7.26 -7.71 -29.06
C GLY A 3 6.59 -6.46 -29.67
N VAL A 4 5.25 -6.45 -29.73
CA VAL A 4 4.45 -5.32 -30.22
C VAL A 4 4.88 -3.98 -29.58
N ARG A 5 5.25 -4.02 -28.30
CA ARG A 5 5.77 -2.88 -27.54
C ARG A 5 7.07 -2.32 -28.10
N ASP A 6 7.99 -3.19 -28.52
CA ASP A 6 9.29 -2.79 -29.07
C ASP A 6 9.11 -2.18 -30.47
N GLN A 7 8.18 -2.72 -31.26
CA GLN A 7 7.83 -2.18 -32.57
C GLN A 7 7.22 -0.78 -32.46
N LEU A 8 6.31 -0.57 -31.49
CA LEU A 8 5.73 0.75 -31.21
C LEU A 8 6.78 1.75 -30.69
N ALA A 9 7.69 1.30 -29.82
CA ALA A 9 8.76 2.14 -29.31
C ALA A 9 9.69 2.62 -30.43
N ILE A 10 10.04 1.74 -31.38
CA ILE A 10 10.83 2.10 -32.57
C ILE A 10 10.05 3.05 -33.48
N LYS A 11 8.79 2.71 -33.80
CA LYS A 11 7.92 3.50 -34.70
C LYS A 11 7.75 4.94 -34.21
N HIS A 12 7.55 5.12 -32.91
CA HIS A 12 7.29 6.43 -32.30
C HIS A 12 8.52 7.07 -31.65
N LYS A 13 9.73 6.50 -31.84
CA LYS A 13 10.99 6.97 -31.23
C LYS A 13 10.87 7.19 -29.71
N LEU A 14 10.17 6.29 -29.04
CA LEU A 14 9.94 6.37 -27.59
C LEU A 14 11.23 6.05 -26.85
N ARG A 15 11.45 6.72 -25.71
CA ARG A 15 12.55 6.38 -24.81
C ARG A 15 12.29 4.99 -24.22
N THR A 16 13.24 4.07 -24.42
CA THR A 16 13.22 2.70 -23.88
C THR A 16 14.06 2.54 -22.62
N GLU A 17 14.75 3.61 -22.21
CA GLU A 17 15.52 3.64 -20.98
C GLU A 17 14.64 3.26 -19.79
N LYS A 18 15.17 2.40 -18.93
CA LYS A 18 14.47 1.98 -17.72
C LYS A 18 14.28 3.20 -16.82
N LYS A 19 13.03 3.64 -16.65
CA LYS A 19 12.69 4.68 -15.67
C LYS A 19 13.16 4.22 -14.28
N ARG A 20 13.77 5.15 -13.56
CA ARG A 20 14.11 5.00 -12.15
C ARG A 20 12.84 4.72 -11.35
N LYS A 21 12.94 3.86 -10.34
CA LYS A 21 11.80 3.47 -9.53
C LYS A 21 11.82 4.37 -8.29
N PRO A 22 10.97 5.40 -8.18
CA PRO A 22 10.83 6.15 -6.93
C PRO A 22 10.36 5.23 -5.78
N ILE A 23 10.34 5.79 -4.58
CA ILE A 23 9.78 5.14 -3.41
C ILE A 23 8.30 5.56 -3.29
N LEU A 24 7.42 4.61 -2.97
CA LEU A 24 5.99 4.87 -2.74
C LEU A 24 5.78 5.33 -1.30
N ARG A 25 5.92 6.63 -1.04
CA ARG A 25 5.91 7.20 0.31
C ARG A 25 4.53 7.11 0.97
N SER A 26 4.47 7.39 2.28
CA SER A 26 3.22 7.55 3.03
C SER A 26 2.23 8.53 2.39
N GLU A 27 2.71 9.62 1.80
CA GLU A 27 1.87 10.59 1.08
C GLU A 27 1.27 9.98 -0.20
N ASP A 28 2.01 9.08 -0.86
CA ASP A 28 1.57 8.37 -2.05
C ASP A 28 0.53 7.29 -1.69
N ILE A 29 0.72 6.61 -0.55
CA ILE A 29 -0.27 5.70 0.04
C ILE A 29 -1.57 6.45 0.34
N PHE A 30 -1.50 7.66 0.88
CA PHE A 30 -2.69 8.48 1.11
C PHE A 30 -3.43 8.82 -0.20
N GLN A 31 -2.71 9.13 -1.29
CA GLN A 31 -3.36 9.33 -2.60
C GLN A 31 -4.00 8.04 -3.12
N LEU A 32 -3.34 6.88 -2.99
CA LEU A 32 -3.93 5.58 -3.33
C LEU A 32 -5.22 5.33 -2.54
N MET A 33 -5.21 5.60 -1.22
CA MET A 33 -6.42 5.47 -0.39
C MET A 33 -7.55 6.35 -0.91
N LYS A 34 -7.28 7.63 -1.19
CA LYS A 34 -8.33 8.54 -1.71
C LYS A 34 -8.96 8.01 -2.99
N VAL A 35 -8.15 7.57 -3.95
CA VAL A 35 -8.64 7.07 -5.23
C VAL A 35 -9.40 5.76 -5.04
N LEU A 36 -8.91 4.86 -4.18
CA LEU A 36 -9.58 3.61 -3.84
C LEU A 36 -11.00 3.85 -3.32
N TRP A 37 -11.19 4.84 -2.46
CA TRP A 37 -12.49 5.15 -1.86
C TRP A 37 -13.44 5.92 -2.76
N ILE A 38 -12.92 6.68 -3.73
CA ILE A 38 -13.73 7.44 -4.70
C ILE A 38 -14.11 6.56 -5.91
N THR A 39 -13.31 5.53 -6.21
CA THR A 39 -13.55 4.64 -7.35
C THR A 39 -14.52 3.53 -6.96
N GLY A 40 -15.81 3.72 -7.30
CA GLY A 40 -16.87 2.76 -7.03
C GLY A 40 -17.15 1.74 -8.13
N SER A 41 -16.55 1.87 -9.32
CA SER A 41 -16.83 1.04 -10.49
C SER A 41 -15.98 -0.23 -10.59
N GLU A 42 -14.98 -0.38 -9.74
CA GLU A 42 -14.01 -1.46 -9.79
C GLU A 42 -14.47 -2.66 -8.95
N THR A 43 -14.04 -3.87 -9.33
CA THR A 43 -14.51 -5.12 -8.71
C THR A 43 -13.81 -5.47 -7.39
N TRP A 44 -12.93 -4.60 -6.90
CA TRP A 44 -12.16 -4.88 -5.69
C TRP A 44 -12.99 -4.75 -4.41
N ASP A 45 -12.58 -5.45 -3.35
CA ASP A 45 -13.04 -5.11 -2.00
C ASP A 45 -12.19 -3.93 -1.46
N PRO A 46 -12.76 -2.72 -1.30
CA PRO A 46 -12.00 -1.55 -0.89
C PRO A 46 -11.51 -1.63 0.57
N LEU A 47 -12.23 -2.33 1.48
CA LEU A 47 -11.78 -2.47 2.87
C LEU A 47 -10.59 -3.41 2.95
N GLN A 48 -10.69 -4.54 2.27
CA GLN A 48 -9.62 -5.54 2.23
C GLN A 48 -8.37 -4.96 1.58
N LEU A 49 -8.51 -4.28 0.45
CA LEU A 49 -7.38 -3.67 -0.25
C LEU A 49 -6.75 -2.52 0.55
N ALA A 50 -7.57 -1.64 1.15
CA ALA A 50 -7.08 -0.54 1.99
C ALA A 50 -6.29 -1.07 3.19
N LEU A 51 -6.82 -2.08 3.88
CA LEU A 51 -6.18 -2.68 5.04
C LEU A 51 -4.85 -3.35 4.65
N ILE A 52 -4.80 -4.10 3.55
CA ILE A 52 -3.55 -4.70 3.05
C ILE A 52 -2.51 -3.63 2.73
N ILE A 53 -2.90 -2.54 2.03
CA ILE A 53 -1.98 -1.47 1.66
C ILE A 53 -1.37 -0.82 2.91
N LEU A 54 -2.19 -0.50 3.93
CA LEU A 54 -1.69 0.09 5.17
C LEU A 54 -0.81 -0.87 5.96
N LEU A 55 -1.25 -2.12 6.16
CA LEU A 55 -0.48 -3.10 6.93
C LEU A 55 0.86 -3.39 6.26
N ALA A 56 0.87 -3.56 4.94
CA ALA A 56 2.11 -3.75 4.18
C ALA A 56 3.00 -2.51 4.24
N GLY A 57 2.44 -1.30 4.14
CA GLY A 57 3.19 -0.04 4.24
C GLY A 57 3.78 0.23 5.63
N MET A 58 3.07 -0.14 6.70
CA MET A 58 3.50 0.08 8.08
C MET A 58 4.46 -0.99 8.59
N THR A 59 4.23 -2.25 8.22
CA THR A 59 4.95 -3.39 8.81
C THR A 59 5.98 -4.00 7.87
N GLY A 60 5.93 -3.67 6.58
CA GLY A 60 6.83 -4.22 5.57
C GLY A 60 6.64 -5.71 5.29
N HIS A 61 5.66 -6.38 5.90
CA HIS A 61 5.36 -7.78 5.63
C HIS A 61 4.99 -7.97 4.16
N GLN A 62 5.43 -9.09 3.59
CA GLN A 62 4.89 -9.52 2.30
C GLN A 62 3.40 -9.82 2.49
N PRO A 63 2.54 -9.52 1.50
CA PRO A 63 1.12 -9.81 1.62
C PRO A 63 0.84 -11.25 2.03
N ASP A 64 1.58 -12.21 1.45
CA ASP A 64 1.45 -13.64 1.74
C ASP A 64 1.82 -14.02 3.19
N ALA A 65 2.51 -13.14 3.92
CA ALA A 65 2.87 -13.30 5.33
C ALA A 65 1.90 -12.61 6.30
N LEU A 66 0.88 -11.87 5.82
CA LEU A 66 -0.10 -11.16 6.67
C LEU A 66 -1.10 -12.11 7.38
N PHE A 67 -0.98 -13.42 7.19
CA PHE A 67 -2.09 -14.36 7.30
C PHE A 67 -2.22 -15.23 8.57
N PRO A 68 -1.16 -15.56 9.34
CA PRO A 68 -1.37 -16.37 10.56
C PRO A 68 -1.37 -15.59 11.89
N THR A 69 -0.55 -14.54 12.04
CA THR A 69 -0.36 -13.84 13.34
C THR A 69 0.11 -12.41 13.14
N LEU A 70 -0.68 -11.59 12.46
CA LEU A 70 -0.38 -10.17 12.34
C LEU A 70 -1.07 -9.40 13.48
N GLY A 71 -0.28 -8.90 14.43
CA GLY A 71 -0.76 -7.89 15.37
C GLY A 71 -1.13 -6.62 14.59
N ILE A 72 -2.36 -6.13 14.75
CA ILE A 72 -2.76 -4.86 14.15
C ILE A 72 -2.07 -3.74 14.91
N PRO A 73 -1.21 -2.94 14.26
CA PRO A 73 -0.49 -1.88 14.94
C PRO A 73 -1.46 -0.89 15.60
N GLU A 74 -1.14 -0.51 16.83
CA GLU A 74 -1.76 0.65 17.45
C GLU A 74 -1.11 1.91 16.88
N VAL A 75 -1.94 2.84 16.41
CA VAL A 75 -1.48 4.13 15.88
C VAL A 75 -2.05 5.22 16.77
N PRO A 76 -1.34 5.63 17.83
CA PRO A 76 -1.82 6.69 18.71
C PRO A 76 -2.00 7.99 17.90
N SER A 77 -3.11 8.70 18.14
CA SER A 77 -3.31 10.07 17.65
C SER A 77 -3.32 10.26 16.13
N GLU A 78 -3.61 9.23 15.34
CA GLU A 78 -3.81 9.39 13.89
C GLU A 78 -5.18 10.04 13.61
N PRO A 79 -5.22 11.27 13.06
CA PRO A 79 -6.49 11.98 12.83
C PRO A 79 -7.24 11.49 11.59
N CYS A 80 -6.58 10.78 10.67
CA CYS A 80 -7.17 10.34 9.42
C CYS A 80 -7.71 8.91 9.52
N LEU A 81 -9.03 8.76 9.42
CA LEU A 81 -9.67 7.44 9.41
C LEU A 81 -9.17 6.53 8.27
N LEU A 82 -8.73 7.10 7.15
CA LEU A 82 -8.17 6.35 6.01
C LEU A 82 -6.80 5.74 6.31
N LEU A 83 -6.12 6.22 7.33
CA LEU A 83 -4.79 5.73 7.75
C LEU A 83 -4.87 4.93 9.06
N TYR A 84 -6.09 4.68 9.57
CA TYR A 84 -6.29 3.97 10.84
C TYR A 84 -6.62 2.49 10.61
N PRO A 85 -5.65 1.56 10.78
CA PRO A 85 -5.83 0.16 10.41
C PRO A 85 -6.93 -0.53 11.22
N LYS A 86 -7.14 -0.16 12.48
CA LYS A 86 -8.20 -0.73 13.34
C LYS A 86 -9.60 -0.41 12.81
N THR A 87 -9.83 0.78 12.25
CA THR A 87 -11.13 1.16 11.67
C THR A 87 -11.44 0.33 10.43
N LEU A 88 -10.45 0.16 9.55
CA LEU A 88 -10.61 -0.67 8.35
C LEU A 88 -10.79 -2.14 8.69
N PHE A 89 -10.03 -2.65 9.66
CA PHE A 89 -10.19 -4.01 10.15
C PHE A 89 -11.57 -4.24 10.76
N LEU A 90 -12.06 -3.32 11.61
CA LEU A 90 -13.42 -3.40 12.15
C LEU A 90 -14.46 -3.40 11.03
N GLY A 91 -14.31 -2.53 10.03
CA GLY A 91 -15.18 -2.53 8.85
C GLY A 91 -15.17 -3.86 8.12
N LEU A 92 -14.00 -4.46 7.92
CA LEU A 92 -13.84 -5.75 7.24
C LEU A 92 -14.51 -6.88 8.04
N LEU A 93 -14.33 -6.90 9.36
CA LEU A 93 -14.99 -7.85 10.25
C LEU A 93 -16.52 -7.73 10.18
N LEU A 94 -17.05 -6.50 10.18
CA LEU A 94 -18.49 -6.25 10.03
C LEU A 94 -19.00 -6.74 8.68
N ARG A 95 -18.29 -6.45 7.58
CA ARG A 95 -18.64 -6.93 6.23
C ARG A 95 -18.65 -8.46 6.15
N LYS A 96 -17.73 -9.12 6.85
CA LYS A 96 -17.64 -10.59 6.94
C LYS A 96 -18.55 -11.18 8.03
N SER A 97 -19.38 -10.36 8.67
CA SER A 97 -20.29 -10.75 9.75
C SER A 97 -19.59 -11.53 10.88
N ALA A 98 -18.35 -11.15 11.21
CA ALA A 98 -17.49 -11.90 12.12
C ALA A 98 -18.00 -11.95 13.58
N PHE A 99 -18.94 -11.08 13.92
CA PHE A 99 -19.56 -10.98 15.24
C PHE A 99 -20.91 -11.69 15.34
N LEU A 100 -21.41 -12.30 14.25
CA LEU A 100 -22.75 -12.91 14.21
C LEU A 100 -22.91 -14.01 15.26
N HIS A 101 -21.88 -14.81 15.48
CA HIS A 101 -21.85 -15.87 16.50
C HIS A 101 -21.98 -15.34 17.95
N LEU A 102 -21.74 -14.05 18.16
CA LEU A 102 -21.90 -13.36 19.44
C LEU A 102 -23.24 -12.64 19.57
N TYR A 103 -24.16 -12.87 18.62
CA TYR A 103 -25.47 -12.20 18.54
C TYR A 103 -25.38 -10.67 18.40
N ILE A 104 -24.25 -10.17 17.89
CA ILE A 104 -24.06 -8.76 17.59
C ILE A 104 -24.57 -8.51 16.16
N THR A 105 -25.65 -7.73 16.07
CA THR A 105 -26.37 -7.39 14.85
C THR A 105 -26.37 -5.89 14.56
N SER A 106 -25.90 -5.06 15.49
CA SER A 106 -25.77 -3.61 15.32
C SER A 106 -24.44 -3.06 15.84
N ALA A 107 -24.06 -1.88 15.35
CA ALA A 107 -22.86 -1.19 15.81
C ALA A 107 -22.93 -0.78 17.29
N GLU A 108 -24.14 -0.50 17.80
CA GLU A 108 -24.34 -0.12 19.21
C GLU A 108 -23.94 -1.25 20.17
N GLN A 109 -24.25 -2.50 19.80
CA GLN A 109 -23.92 -3.67 20.60
C GLN A 109 -22.40 -3.87 20.73
N LEU A 110 -21.59 -3.38 19.79
CA LEU A 110 -20.13 -3.45 19.89
C LEU A 110 -19.59 -2.69 21.10
N TYR A 111 -20.25 -1.61 21.55
CA TYR A 111 -19.81 -0.86 22.73
C TYR A 111 -20.02 -1.65 24.04
N THR A 112 -20.88 -2.66 24.01
CA THR A 112 -21.14 -3.55 25.14
C THR A 112 -20.30 -4.83 25.10
N LEU A 113 -19.56 -5.04 24.00
CA LEU A 113 -18.72 -6.21 23.82
C LEU A 113 -17.61 -6.24 24.88
N ARG A 114 -17.57 -7.31 25.67
CA ARG A 114 -16.53 -7.54 26.67
C ARG A 114 -15.82 -8.85 26.36
N VAL A 115 -14.49 -8.80 26.44
CA VAL A 115 -13.68 -10.01 26.48
C VAL A 115 -13.85 -10.62 27.87
N PRO A 116 -14.28 -11.89 27.99
CA PRO A 116 -14.34 -12.57 29.28
C PRO A 116 -12.97 -12.51 29.98
N PRO A 117 -12.92 -12.18 31.29
CA PRO A 117 -11.66 -11.94 31.99
C PRO A 117 -10.75 -13.17 32.07
N ASP A 118 -11.32 -14.37 31.93
CA ASP A 118 -10.66 -15.67 31.90
C ASP A 118 -10.20 -16.10 30.50
N ALA A 119 -10.82 -15.58 29.44
CA ALA A 119 -10.49 -15.95 28.06
C ALA A 119 -9.27 -15.21 27.49
N GLY A 120 -8.96 -14.00 27.99
CA GLY A 120 -7.83 -13.16 27.55
C GLY A 120 -7.91 -12.64 26.11
N SER A 121 -8.75 -13.23 25.27
CA SER A 121 -9.00 -12.87 23.88
C SER A 121 -10.43 -13.28 23.48
N LEU A 122 -10.95 -12.67 22.43
CA LEU A 122 -12.26 -13.00 21.86
C LEU A 122 -12.05 -13.56 20.45
N PRO A 123 -12.43 -14.83 20.19
CA PRO A 123 -12.37 -15.36 18.83
C PRO A 123 -13.37 -14.60 17.94
N LEU A 124 -12.94 -14.27 16.73
CA LEU A 124 -13.81 -13.67 15.71
C LEU A 124 -13.95 -14.67 14.57
N CYS A 125 -15.19 -15.03 14.26
CA CYS A 125 -15.50 -16.07 13.28
C CYS A 125 -16.30 -15.44 12.15
N PRO A 126 -15.68 -15.19 10.97
CA PRO A 126 -16.41 -14.85 9.76
C PRO A 126 -17.62 -15.78 9.56
N CYS A 127 -18.73 -15.25 9.05
CA CYS A 127 -19.96 -16.03 8.91
C CYS A 127 -19.80 -17.22 7.95
N ASP A 128 -18.93 -17.09 6.96
CA ASP A 128 -18.46 -18.21 6.15
C ASP A 128 -17.18 -18.79 6.79
N PRO A 129 -17.23 -20.01 7.35
CA PRO A 129 -16.09 -20.63 8.04
C PRO A 129 -14.92 -20.94 7.10
N GLU A 130 -15.17 -21.05 5.79
CA GLU A 130 -14.13 -21.28 4.78
C GLU A 130 -13.55 -19.95 4.24
N ALA A 131 -14.19 -18.82 4.55
CA ALA A 131 -13.74 -17.52 4.08
C ALA A 131 -12.56 -17.00 4.92
N PHE A 132 -11.43 -16.80 4.24
CA PHE A 132 -10.32 -16.06 4.81
C PHE A 132 -10.71 -14.59 5.07
N LEU A 133 -10.13 -14.00 6.12
CA LEU A 133 -10.27 -12.57 6.39
C LEU A 133 -9.80 -11.74 5.20
N PHE A 134 -8.65 -12.09 4.61
CA PHE A 134 -8.26 -11.58 3.29
C PHE A 134 -8.35 -12.70 2.25
N ASP A 135 -9.48 -12.76 1.56
CA ASP A 135 -9.67 -13.63 0.41
C ASP A 135 -9.15 -12.97 -0.87
N ILE A 136 -7.83 -12.86 -1.01
CA ILE A 136 -7.19 -12.30 -2.21
C ILE A 136 -5.85 -12.97 -2.49
N SER A 137 -5.68 -13.48 -3.71
CA SER A 137 -4.40 -14.04 -4.14
C SER A 137 -3.36 -12.94 -4.36
N ALA A 138 -2.07 -13.27 -4.19
CA ALA A 138 -0.97 -12.36 -4.53
C ALA A 138 -1.03 -11.83 -5.97
N ARG A 139 -1.52 -12.65 -6.91
CA ARG A 139 -1.71 -12.27 -8.32
C ARG A 139 -2.81 -11.21 -8.44
N THR A 140 -3.97 -11.46 -7.84
CA THR A 140 -5.11 -10.53 -7.83
C THR A 140 -4.75 -9.22 -7.15
N LEU A 141 -4.10 -9.29 -5.98
CA LEU A 141 -3.62 -8.12 -5.26
C LEU A 141 -2.71 -7.26 -6.13
N ASN A 142 -1.73 -7.87 -6.80
CA ASN A 142 -0.84 -7.12 -7.68
C ASN A 142 -1.55 -6.58 -8.94
N ALA A 143 -2.59 -7.25 -9.44
CA ALA A 143 -3.41 -6.70 -10.53
C ALA A 143 -4.19 -5.47 -10.06
N TRP A 144 -4.83 -5.53 -8.89
CA TRP A 144 -5.56 -4.42 -8.29
C TRP A 144 -4.65 -3.25 -7.93
N LEU A 145 -3.47 -3.50 -7.35
CA LEU A 145 -2.49 -2.44 -7.04
C LEU A 145 -1.99 -1.73 -8.31
N LYS A 146 -1.78 -2.48 -9.41
CA LYS A 146 -1.42 -1.87 -10.69
C LYS A 146 -2.54 -0.96 -11.18
N ARG A 147 -3.76 -1.49 -11.26
CA ARG A 147 -4.94 -0.74 -11.70
C ARG A 147 -5.20 0.51 -10.85
N LEU A 148 -5.12 0.38 -9.53
CA LEU A 148 -5.26 1.50 -8.60
C LEU A 148 -4.17 2.56 -8.80
N GLY A 149 -2.92 2.14 -9.02
CA GLY A 149 -1.83 3.06 -9.35
C GLY A 149 -2.05 3.81 -10.67
N GLU A 150 -2.62 3.14 -11.67
CA GLU A 150 -2.99 3.75 -12.96
C GLU A 150 -4.11 4.78 -12.79
N LEU A 151 -5.17 4.44 -12.05
CA LEU A 151 -6.27 5.34 -11.66
C LEU A 151 -5.80 6.54 -10.84
N THR A 152 -4.79 6.35 -10.01
CA THR A 152 -4.15 7.45 -9.28
C THR A 152 -3.29 8.34 -10.18
N GLY A 153 -3.00 7.89 -11.41
CA GLY A 153 -2.20 8.62 -12.38
C GLY A 153 -0.70 8.43 -12.22
N PHE A 154 -0.24 7.42 -11.48
CA PHE A 154 1.20 7.17 -11.29
C PHE A 154 1.89 6.67 -12.55
N ASP A 155 3.05 7.21 -12.89
CA ASP A 155 3.80 6.84 -14.10
C ASP A 155 4.26 5.38 -14.13
N LEU A 156 4.44 4.75 -12.97
CA LEU A 156 4.92 3.38 -12.87
C LEU A 156 3.90 2.49 -12.13
N PRO A 157 3.74 1.23 -12.58
CA PRO A 157 2.84 0.29 -11.95
C PRO A 157 3.27 -0.01 -10.51
N ILE A 158 2.31 0.09 -9.59
CA ILE A 158 2.50 -0.26 -8.18
C ILE A 158 2.25 -1.76 -7.99
N THR A 159 3.07 -2.38 -7.16
CA THR A 159 2.95 -3.78 -6.77
C THR A 159 3.15 -3.89 -5.26
N SER A 160 2.83 -5.04 -4.67
CA SER A 160 3.05 -5.28 -3.24
C SER A 160 4.52 -5.11 -2.83
N TYR A 161 5.45 -5.37 -3.74
CA TYR A 161 6.87 -5.12 -3.52
C TYR A 161 7.17 -3.63 -3.29
N TRP A 162 6.45 -2.71 -3.92
CA TRP A 162 6.65 -1.27 -3.70
C TRP A 162 6.28 -0.84 -2.30
N LEU A 163 5.21 -1.41 -1.72
CA LEU A 163 4.81 -1.18 -0.33
C LEU A 163 5.92 -1.62 0.62
N ARG A 164 6.42 -2.85 0.44
CA ARG A 164 7.56 -3.36 1.22
C ARG A 164 8.82 -2.50 1.03
N ARG A 165 9.05 -1.97 -0.18
CA ARG A 165 10.22 -1.15 -0.48
C ARG A 165 10.18 0.19 0.25
N ASP A 166 9.01 0.81 0.35
CA ASP A 166 8.84 2.04 1.14
C ASP A 166 9.07 1.81 2.62
N THR A 167 8.47 0.77 3.22
CA THR A 167 8.74 0.44 4.62
C THR A 167 10.22 0.19 4.86
N GLY A 168 10.87 -0.56 3.95
CA GLY A 168 12.30 -0.83 4.01
C GLY A 168 13.16 0.44 3.98
N GLU A 169 12.82 1.41 3.14
CA GLU A 169 13.52 2.68 3.09
C GLU A 169 13.27 3.54 4.35
N ALA A 170 12.03 3.59 4.82
CA ALA A 170 11.63 4.39 5.98
C ALA A 170 12.33 3.89 7.25
N ILE A 171 12.40 2.57 7.43
CA ILE A 171 13.11 1.93 8.54
C ILE A 171 14.61 2.20 8.44
N ASN A 172 15.20 2.03 7.27
CA ASN A 172 16.64 2.26 7.05
C ASN A 172 17.06 3.72 7.30
N SER A 173 16.13 4.65 7.12
CA SER A 173 16.37 6.08 7.33
C SER A 173 16.09 6.53 8.77
N SER A 174 15.57 5.65 9.62
CA SER A 174 15.24 5.94 11.00
C SER A 174 16.43 5.70 11.93
N TYR A 175 16.64 6.61 12.88
CA TYR A 175 17.58 6.39 13.98
C TYR A 175 16.94 5.60 15.14
N GLU A 176 15.61 5.41 15.11
CA GLU A 176 14.82 4.79 16.19
C GLU A 176 14.78 3.26 16.07
N ILE A 177 15.10 2.72 14.89
CA ILE A 177 15.06 1.29 14.61
C ILE A 177 16.48 0.80 14.38
N SER A 178 16.93 -0.13 15.22
CA SER A 178 18.25 -0.76 15.07
C SER A 178 18.30 -1.68 13.85
N GLU A 179 19.50 -1.94 13.32
CA GLU A 179 19.71 -2.90 12.23
C GLU A 179 19.17 -4.29 12.57
N ALA A 180 19.31 -4.73 13.83
CA ALA A 180 18.77 -6.01 14.29
C ALA A 180 17.23 -6.06 14.20
N GLN A 181 16.54 -4.99 14.65
CA GLN A 181 15.09 -4.88 14.54
C GLN A 181 14.63 -4.79 13.07
N GLN A 182 15.37 -4.05 12.25
CA GLN A 182 15.15 -3.95 10.80
C GLN A 182 15.23 -5.32 10.12
N ASN A 183 16.28 -6.11 10.42
CA ASN A 183 16.52 -7.45 9.88
C ASN A 183 15.42 -8.43 10.30
N LEU A 184 14.98 -8.36 11.56
CA LEU A 184 13.84 -9.15 12.06
C LEU A 184 12.54 -8.80 11.33
N LEU A 185 12.18 -7.52 11.23
CA LEU A 185 10.91 -7.09 10.65
C LEU A 185 10.82 -7.45 9.16
N LEU A 186 11.91 -7.23 8.42
CA LEU A 186 11.94 -7.48 6.98
C LEU A 186 12.53 -8.84 6.64
N GLN A 187 12.67 -9.74 7.63
CA GLN A 187 13.04 -11.15 7.44
C GLN A 187 14.31 -11.33 6.59
N HIS A 188 15.33 -10.52 6.86
CA HIS A 188 16.61 -10.55 6.12
C HIS A 188 17.73 -11.00 7.04
N ALA A 189 18.68 -11.75 6.47
CA ALA A 189 19.84 -12.24 7.21
C ALA A 189 20.93 -11.17 7.43
N SER A 190 20.94 -10.10 6.64
CA SER A 190 21.93 -9.01 6.75
C SER A 190 21.43 -7.69 6.16
N GLY A 191 22.02 -6.58 6.63
CA GLY A 191 21.78 -5.23 6.12
C GLY A 191 22.20 -5.01 4.66
N ALA A 192 23.08 -5.85 4.11
CA ALA A 192 23.58 -5.70 2.72
C ALA A 192 22.46 -5.84 1.68
N VAL A 193 21.49 -6.73 1.93
CA VAL A 193 20.31 -6.90 1.04
C VAL A 193 19.52 -5.59 0.95
N TYR A 194 19.58 -4.72 1.96
CA TYR A 194 18.83 -3.48 1.99
C TYR A 194 19.45 -2.38 1.16
N GLN A 195 20.77 -2.23 1.25
CA GLN A 195 21.50 -1.25 0.45
C GLN A 195 21.26 -1.47 -1.05
N ASP A 196 21.09 -2.73 -1.48
CA ASP A 196 20.81 -3.05 -2.87
C ASP A 196 19.34 -2.88 -3.28
N ARG A 197 18.39 -3.19 -2.37
CA ARG A 197 16.96 -3.34 -2.73
C ARG A 197 16.08 -2.15 -2.35
N TYR A 198 16.46 -1.41 -1.31
CA TYR A 198 15.61 -0.39 -0.67
C TYR A 198 16.21 1.02 -0.71
N THR A 199 17.45 1.16 -1.16
CA THR A 199 18.07 2.48 -1.33
C THR A 199 17.22 3.35 -2.26
N PRO A 200 16.90 4.59 -1.84
CA PRO A 200 16.19 5.54 -2.68
C PRO A 200 17.15 6.07 -3.76
N ASP A 201 16.61 6.33 -4.96
CA ASP A 201 17.40 6.92 -6.06
C ASP A 201 17.89 8.33 -5.73
N TYR A 202 17.21 9.01 -4.80
CA TYR A 202 17.56 10.30 -4.26
C TYR A 202 17.42 10.24 -2.74
N PHE A 203 18.52 10.45 -2.02
CA PHE A 203 18.48 10.53 -0.56
C PHE A 203 17.54 11.66 -0.14
N PRO A 204 16.48 11.39 0.65
CA PRO A 204 15.46 12.38 0.99
C PRO A 204 15.94 13.33 2.09
N LYS A 205 17.12 13.93 1.90
CA LYS A 205 17.82 14.78 2.86
C LYS A 205 18.23 16.10 2.21
N ASN A 206 18.03 17.19 2.92
CA ASN A 206 18.42 18.52 2.45
C ASN A 206 19.90 18.79 2.71
N PHE A 207 20.78 18.10 1.98
CA PHE A 207 22.23 18.26 2.11
C PHE A 207 22.68 19.71 1.94
N SER A 208 22.02 20.46 1.06
CA SER A 208 22.35 21.87 0.83
C SER A 208 22.04 22.75 2.05
N ALA A 209 20.98 22.47 2.80
CA ALA A 209 20.69 23.15 4.06
C ALA A 209 21.69 22.76 5.14
N VAL A 210 21.98 21.45 5.28
CA VAL A 210 22.97 20.92 6.23
C VAL A 210 24.34 21.57 5.99
N TRP A 211 24.83 21.54 4.75
CA TRP A 211 26.11 22.14 4.35
C TRP A 211 26.19 23.64 4.67
N ARG A 212 25.06 24.35 4.58
CA ARG A 212 24.96 25.79 4.84
C ARG A 212 24.61 26.12 6.30
N GLY A 213 24.56 25.14 7.20
CA GLY A 213 24.15 25.35 8.60
C GLY A 213 22.72 25.85 8.75
N ARG A 214 21.84 25.57 7.77
CA ARG A 214 20.41 25.96 7.80
C ARG A 214 19.55 24.79 8.24
N LYS A 215 18.36 25.09 8.77
CA LYS A 215 17.35 24.08 9.11
C LYS A 215 16.99 23.26 7.86
N PRO A 216 17.22 21.93 7.86
CA PRO A 216 16.85 21.07 6.74
C PRO A 216 15.34 21.04 6.50
N GLN A 217 14.94 20.96 5.23
CA GLN A 217 13.55 20.81 4.79
C GLN A 217 13.32 19.40 4.22
N ASP A 218 13.68 18.38 4.99
CA ASP A 218 13.66 16.97 4.54
C ASP A 218 12.26 16.53 4.10
N ASN A 219 11.20 16.98 4.77
CA ASN A 219 9.82 16.61 4.41
C ASN A 219 9.43 17.06 2.99
N ILE A 220 9.84 18.27 2.57
CA ILE A 220 9.56 18.79 1.23
C ILE A 220 10.32 17.96 0.18
N ILE A 221 11.59 17.66 0.46
CA ILE A 221 12.41 16.84 -0.43
C ILE A 221 11.85 15.43 -0.55
N ARG A 222 11.46 14.82 0.58
CA ARG A 222 10.83 13.50 0.62
C ARG A 222 9.58 13.49 -0.26
N MET A 223 8.66 14.44 -0.06
CA MET A 223 7.44 14.57 -0.86
C MET A 223 7.73 14.76 -2.36
N ALA A 224 8.70 15.60 -2.71
CA ALA A 224 9.08 15.86 -4.10
C ALA A 224 9.85 14.70 -4.77
N SER A 225 10.34 13.73 -3.99
CA SER A 225 11.11 12.57 -4.47
C SER A 225 10.29 11.27 -4.56
N GLY A 226 9.06 11.27 -4.03
CA GLY A 226 8.15 10.13 -4.05
C GLY A 226 7.48 9.88 -5.41
N GLN A 227 6.69 8.82 -5.48
CA GLN A 227 5.93 8.46 -6.68
C GLN A 227 4.85 9.51 -6.99
N GLY A 228 4.35 10.25 -6.00
CA GLY A 228 3.34 11.29 -6.14
C GLY A 228 3.74 12.43 -7.08
N ARG A 229 5.05 12.68 -7.25
CA ARG A 229 5.55 13.61 -8.27
C ARG A 229 5.14 13.21 -9.68
N SER A 230 4.89 11.92 -9.92
CA SER A 230 4.54 11.37 -11.22
C SER A 230 3.04 11.40 -11.53
N ILE A 231 2.20 11.89 -10.61
CA ILE A 231 0.75 11.92 -10.82
C ILE A 231 0.43 12.77 -12.06
N ASN A 232 -0.17 12.11 -13.06
CA ASN A 232 -0.69 12.74 -14.26
C ASN A 232 -2.22 12.60 -14.31
N LEU A 233 -2.92 13.68 -13.95
CA LEU A 233 -4.39 13.74 -13.96
C LEU A 233 -5.01 13.69 -15.36
N ARG A 234 -4.22 13.84 -16.42
CA ARG A 234 -4.66 13.75 -17.82
C ARG A 234 -4.32 12.41 -18.46
N ARG A 235 -3.82 11.45 -17.67
CA ARG A 235 -3.51 10.13 -18.17
C ARG A 235 -4.80 9.48 -18.65
N LEU A 236 -4.84 9.07 -19.91
CA LEU A 236 -5.90 8.21 -20.43
C LEU A 236 -5.70 6.81 -19.84
N ILE A 237 -6.76 6.25 -19.28
CA ILE A 237 -6.70 4.97 -18.54
C ILE A 237 -7.52 3.94 -19.30
N ASP A 238 -8.79 4.28 -19.55
CA ASP A 238 -9.69 3.51 -20.37
C ASP A 238 -10.04 4.31 -21.63
N LEU A 239 -10.32 3.59 -22.72
CA LEU A 239 -10.88 4.19 -23.92
C LEU A 239 -12.33 4.56 -23.64
N ASN A 240 -12.81 5.63 -24.25
CA ASN A 240 -14.26 5.87 -24.28
C ASN A 240 -14.90 4.97 -25.35
N GLU A 241 -16.23 4.79 -25.29
CA GLU A 241 -16.98 3.92 -26.21
C GLU A 241 -16.71 4.22 -27.70
N ALA A 242 -16.53 5.51 -28.05
CA ALA A 242 -16.20 5.91 -29.41
C ALA A 242 -14.79 5.47 -29.84
N GLN A 243 -13.82 5.54 -28.92
CA GLN A 243 -12.45 5.10 -29.15
C GLN A 243 -12.32 3.57 -29.17
N GLU A 244 -13.15 2.85 -28.40
CA GLU A 244 -13.23 1.39 -28.47
C GLU A 244 -13.79 0.96 -29.84
N ALA A 245 -14.87 1.59 -30.30
CA ALA A 245 -15.45 1.32 -31.61
C ALA A 245 -14.48 1.58 -32.77
N ASP A 246 -13.67 2.65 -32.70
CA ASP A 246 -12.63 2.97 -33.68
C ASP A 246 -11.42 2.01 -33.62
N ALA A 247 -11.17 1.35 -32.48
CA ALA A 247 -10.06 0.40 -32.33
C ALA A 247 -10.40 -1.01 -32.88
N ASP A 248 -11.68 -1.35 -32.93
CA ASP A 248 -12.20 -2.63 -33.44
C ASP A 248 -12.46 -2.62 -34.96
N SER A 249 -12.30 -1.48 -35.64
CA SER A 249 -12.43 -1.29 -37.10
C SER A 249 -11.09 -1.35 -37.83
#